data_AF-A0AAF1B115-F1
#
_entry.id   AF-A0AAF1B115-F1
#
_cell.length_a   1.000
_cell.length_b   1.000
_cell.length_c   1.000
_cell.angle_alpha   90.00
_cell.angle_beta   90.00
_cell.angle_gamma   90.00
#
_symmetry.space_group_name_H-M   'P 1'
#
loop_
_entity.id
_entity.type
_entity.pdbx_description
1 polymer ?
#
loop_
_entity_poly.entity_id
_entity_poly.type
_entity_poly.pdbx_seq_one_letter_code
_entity_poly.pdbx_strand_id
1 'polypeptide(L)'
;MNYHHHHPPILSLLHLSPPHPPLLPQFASVFKNRPISPTILKSSFLVSSTRRLSSCLKCFCVSNQNDNSNKPSQVQYLGFSVLESDIQCDIGSLWSTMGLYMFSFHIPLSFGGLSIVSQLLHTSSLDNQTQAISVLLLQTLELAVVSLLLRFSAKPPYKIFSNVEVDKMTNERNWLLASVFGFGFLVFLVFVTSLLADSLIGPKDVNNPVLKEILLSGPISLTACSLVYCIITPFLEETVYRGFLLKYLASTMEWPQALLVSSAIFSAAHLSSENFLQLFIVGLVLGCSYCWTGKLSSSIAIHSMYNALTLFITFTS
;
A
#
# COMPACT_ATOMS: atom_id res chain seq x y z
N MET A 1 -73.92 -38.38 3.98
CA MET A 1 -73.80 -38.12 5.44
C MET A 1 -72.75 -39.06 6.00
N ASN A 2 -71.81 -38.50 6.76
CA ASN A 2 -70.76 -39.15 7.56
C ASN A 2 -69.63 -39.87 6.83
N TYR A 3 -68.48 -39.18 6.74
CA TYR A 3 -67.18 -39.83 6.90
C TYR A 3 -66.40 -39.14 8.04
N HIS A 4 -66.12 -39.93 9.07
CA HIS A 4 -65.25 -39.63 10.19
C HIS A 4 -63.81 -39.45 9.71
N HIS A 5 -63.12 -38.39 10.16
CA HIS A 5 -61.66 -38.35 10.18
C HIS A 5 -61.17 -38.58 11.61
N HIS A 6 -60.59 -39.76 11.80
CA HIS A 6 -59.67 -40.10 12.88
C HIS A 6 -58.29 -39.49 12.60
N HIS A 7 -57.71 -38.80 13.59
CA HIS A 7 -56.27 -38.84 13.83
C HIS A 7 -55.92 -40.23 14.41
N PRO A 8 -54.70 -40.80 14.22
CA PRO A 8 -53.49 -40.29 14.89
C PRO A 8 -52.14 -40.65 14.15
N PRO A 9 -50.98 -40.87 14.82
CA PRO A 9 -49.74 -40.11 14.64
C PRO A 9 -48.65 -40.93 13.90
N ILE A 10 -47.42 -40.40 13.75
CA ILE A 10 -46.13 -41.10 13.94
C ILE A 10 -44.96 -40.26 13.40
N LEU A 11 -43.95 -40.08 14.26
CA LEU A 11 -42.59 -39.66 13.95
C LEU A 11 -41.96 -40.57 12.88
N SER A 12 -41.33 -39.99 11.86
CA SER A 12 -40.26 -40.66 11.13
C SER A 12 -39.07 -39.72 10.95
N LEU A 13 -37.95 -40.20 11.50
CA LEU A 13 -36.60 -39.67 11.42
C LEU A 13 -36.15 -39.46 9.98
N LEU A 14 -35.67 -38.27 9.65
CA LEU A 14 -34.67 -38.08 8.60
C LEU A 14 -33.65 -37.05 9.08
N HIS A 15 -32.47 -37.57 9.41
CA HIS A 15 -31.22 -36.81 9.50
C HIS A 15 -31.00 -36.04 8.19
N LEU A 16 -31.02 -34.71 8.27
CA LEU A 16 -30.41 -33.85 7.26
C LEU A 16 -29.18 -33.20 7.91
N SER A 17 -28.03 -33.77 7.59
CA SER A 17 -26.71 -33.18 7.84
C SER A 17 -26.62 -31.81 7.13
N PRO A 18 -25.96 -30.80 7.74
CA PRO A 18 -25.76 -29.52 7.08
C PRO A 18 -24.74 -29.64 5.93
N PRO A 19 -24.86 -28.83 4.85
CA PRO A 19 -23.88 -28.84 3.78
C PRO A 19 -22.54 -28.27 4.30
N HIS A 20 -21.49 -29.06 4.12
CA HIS A 20 -20.10 -28.63 4.35
C HIS A 20 -19.71 -27.49 3.38
N PRO A 21 -18.85 -26.55 3.82
CA PRO A 21 -18.29 -25.51 2.97
C PRO A 21 -17.23 -26.11 2.03
N PRO A 22 -17.08 -25.63 0.78
CA PRO A 22 -15.94 -26.02 -0.03
C PRO A 22 -14.66 -25.39 0.54
N LEU A 23 -13.80 -26.27 1.03
CA LEU A 23 -12.43 -26.04 1.46
C LEU A 23 -11.53 -25.67 0.26
N LEU A 24 -10.54 -24.82 0.57
CA LEU A 24 -9.25 -24.62 -0.09
C LEU A 24 -8.74 -25.82 -0.93
N PRO A 25 -8.00 -25.56 -2.02
CA PRO A 25 -6.89 -26.42 -2.40
C PRO A 25 -5.57 -25.77 -1.98
N GLN A 26 -5.05 -26.20 -0.82
CA GLN A 26 -3.61 -26.38 -0.67
C GLN A 26 -3.22 -27.58 -1.55
N PHE A 27 -2.27 -27.42 -2.44
CA PHE A 27 -1.47 -28.56 -2.90
C PHE A 27 0.01 -28.20 -2.84
N ALA A 28 0.64 -28.78 -1.83
CA ALA A 28 2.07 -28.97 -1.74
C ALA A 28 2.50 -30.12 -2.68
N SER A 29 3.76 -30.03 -3.10
CA SER A 29 4.63 -31.06 -3.66
C SER A 29 4.35 -31.54 -5.09
N VAL A 30 5.30 -31.25 -5.99
CA VAL A 30 6.13 -32.31 -6.61
C VAL A 30 7.51 -31.71 -6.89
N PHE A 31 8.47 -31.98 -6.00
CA PHE A 31 9.89 -31.95 -6.35
C PHE A 31 10.16 -33.13 -7.30
N LYS A 32 10.70 -32.84 -8.48
CA LYS A 32 11.39 -33.86 -9.28
C LYS A 32 12.75 -33.32 -9.69
N ASN A 33 13.76 -33.77 -8.96
CA ASN A 33 15.18 -33.65 -9.28
C ASN A 33 15.46 -34.13 -10.72
N ARG A 34 16.22 -33.36 -11.50
CA ARG A 34 17.32 -33.90 -12.30
C ARG A 34 18.50 -32.91 -12.36
N PRO A 35 19.76 -33.41 -12.42
CA PRO A 35 20.95 -32.61 -12.15
C PRO A 35 21.89 -32.46 -13.37
N ILE A 36 22.99 -31.68 -13.19
CA ILE A 36 24.28 -31.66 -13.96
C ILE A 36 24.24 -30.83 -15.27
N SER A 37 25.17 -29.94 -15.66
CA SER A 37 26.54 -29.52 -15.25
C SER A 37 26.84 -28.09 -15.77
N PRO A 38 27.92 -27.42 -15.33
CA PRO A 38 28.31 -26.09 -15.79
C PRO A 38 29.26 -26.16 -16.99
N THR A 39 29.19 -25.18 -17.90
CA THR A 39 30.27 -24.98 -18.87
C THR A 39 30.71 -23.53 -18.88
N ILE A 40 31.96 -23.40 -18.48
CA ILE A 40 32.86 -22.25 -18.49
C ILE A 40 33.03 -21.76 -19.93
N LEU A 41 32.94 -20.45 -20.16
CA LEU A 41 33.71 -19.82 -21.23
C LEU A 41 34.24 -18.46 -20.77
N LYS A 42 35.55 -18.43 -20.50
CA LYS A 42 36.35 -17.22 -20.41
C LYS A 42 36.53 -16.65 -21.82
N SER A 43 36.32 -15.36 -22.00
CA SER A 43 37.17 -14.60 -22.92
C SER A 43 37.36 -13.18 -22.39
N SER A 44 38.60 -12.92 -22.05
CA SER A 44 39.17 -11.62 -21.72
C SER A 44 39.60 -10.95 -23.02
N PHE A 45 39.07 -9.77 -23.32
CA PHE A 45 39.73 -8.79 -24.18
C PHE A 45 39.85 -7.47 -23.42
N LEU A 46 41.08 -7.20 -23.01
CA LEU A 46 41.57 -5.92 -22.50
C LEU A 46 41.85 -5.01 -23.70
N VAL A 47 41.20 -3.85 -23.77
CA VAL A 47 41.87 -2.60 -24.18
C VAL A 47 41.32 -1.45 -23.35
N SER A 48 42.27 -0.67 -22.85
CA SER A 48 42.24 0.42 -21.89
C SER A 48 41.42 1.65 -22.30
N SER A 49 40.66 2.19 -21.35
CA SER A 49 40.54 3.65 -21.19
C SER A 49 40.43 4.00 -19.72
N THR A 50 41.43 4.72 -19.24
CA THR A 50 41.67 5.10 -17.85
C THR A 50 40.75 6.23 -17.40
N ARG A 51 39.84 5.99 -16.44
CA ARG A 51 39.46 7.00 -15.44
C ARG A 51 39.21 6.33 -14.08
N ARG A 52 39.94 6.84 -13.08
CA ARG A 52 40.03 6.40 -11.68
C ARG A 52 38.65 6.28 -11.03
N LEU A 53 38.35 5.12 -10.45
CA LEU A 53 37.50 5.01 -9.27
C LEU A 53 38.10 3.92 -8.37
N SER A 54 38.95 4.33 -7.42
CA SER A 54 39.50 3.39 -6.44
C SER A 54 38.42 3.03 -5.44
N SER A 55 38.16 1.73 -5.36
CA SER A 55 37.61 1.02 -4.22
C SER A 55 38.06 1.56 -2.87
N CYS A 56 37.13 1.71 -1.94
CA CYS A 56 37.42 1.46 -0.52
C CYS A 56 36.20 0.82 0.15
N LEU A 57 35.96 -0.45 -0.17
CA LEU A 57 35.35 -1.37 0.79
C LEU A 57 36.39 -1.62 1.88
N LYS A 58 36.22 -0.97 3.04
CA LYS A 58 36.87 -1.40 4.28
C LYS A 58 35.82 -1.49 5.37
N CYS A 59 35.38 -2.73 5.59
CA CYS A 59 34.84 -3.19 6.85
C CYS A 59 35.91 -2.95 7.93
N PHE A 60 35.59 -2.22 8.99
CA PHE A 60 36.45 -2.10 10.17
C PHE A 60 35.62 -2.48 11.40
N CYS A 61 35.80 -3.71 11.86
CA CYS A 61 35.64 -4.01 13.28
C CYS A 61 36.87 -3.42 13.99
N VAL A 62 36.66 -2.56 14.97
CA VAL A 62 37.70 -2.21 15.95
C VAL A 62 37.26 -2.74 17.31
N SER A 63 38.12 -3.59 17.87
CA SER A 63 38.12 -4.00 19.26
C SER A 63 38.80 -2.92 20.11
N ASN A 64 38.22 -2.72 21.29
CA ASN A 64 38.85 -2.47 22.58
C ASN A 64 39.08 -1.05 23.14
N GLN A 65 38.79 -1.04 24.45
CA GLN A 65 39.28 -0.22 25.56
C GLN A 65 38.54 1.08 25.95
N ASN A 66 37.98 0.98 27.16
CA ASN A 66 37.60 2.00 28.12
C ASN A 66 38.15 3.41 27.86
N ASP A 67 37.24 4.37 27.76
CA ASP A 67 37.36 5.61 28.53
C ASP A 67 35.97 6.18 28.83
N ASN A 68 35.74 6.46 30.10
CA ASN A 68 34.54 7.10 30.64
C ASN A 68 34.43 8.54 30.13
N SER A 69 33.48 8.83 29.26
CA SER A 69 32.76 10.11 29.26
C SER A 69 31.45 10.01 28.47
N ASN A 70 30.35 10.31 29.14
CA ASN A 70 29.00 10.32 28.60
C ASN A 70 28.88 11.28 27.40
N LYS A 71 28.65 10.72 26.20
CA LYS A 71 27.93 11.33 25.08
C LYS A 71 27.47 10.20 24.15
N PRO A 72 26.15 10.01 23.90
CA PRO A 72 25.74 9.05 22.88
C PRO A 72 26.17 9.58 21.52
N SER A 73 26.92 8.73 20.81
CA SER A 73 27.44 8.95 19.46
C SER A 73 26.29 9.16 18.48
N GLN A 74 26.15 10.39 17.98
CA GLN A 74 25.31 10.71 16.83
C GLN A 74 25.87 9.99 15.60
N VAL A 75 25.16 8.95 15.15
CA VAL A 75 25.44 8.29 13.87
C VAL A 75 24.85 9.18 12.77
N GLN A 76 25.72 9.97 12.14
CA GLN A 76 25.36 10.82 11.03
C GLN A 76 25.22 9.99 9.75
N TYR A 77 23.99 9.61 9.40
CA TYR A 77 23.70 8.87 8.18
C TYR A 77 23.84 9.78 6.94
N LEU A 78 24.55 9.26 5.94
CA LEU A 78 24.87 9.92 4.68
C LEU A 78 23.61 10.39 3.91
N GLY A 79 23.45 11.70 3.72
CA GLY A 79 23.07 12.30 2.44
C GLY A 79 21.60 12.37 1.98
N PHE A 80 20.62 11.83 2.71
CA PHE A 80 19.17 11.98 2.39
C PHE A 80 18.28 12.24 3.63
N SER A 81 18.88 12.82 4.67
CA SER A 81 18.27 13.01 5.99
C SER A 81 17.31 14.21 6.05
N VAL A 82 16.13 14.12 5.44
CA VAL A 82 15.00 15.03 5.76
C VAL A 82 14.15 14.51 6.93
N LEU A 83 14.41 13.27 7.37
CA LEU A 83 13.72 12.65 8.50
C LEU A 83 14.52 12.97 9.78
N GLU A 84 13.99 13.89 10.57
CA GLU A 84 14.52 14.30 11.87
C GLU A 84 14.53 13.10 12.85
N SER A 85 15.66 12.86 13.50
CA SER A 85 15.94 11.65 14.31
C SER A 85 15.46 11.72 15.77
N ASP A 86 14.89 12.84 16.22
CA ASP A 86 14.68 13.12 17.65
C ASP A 86 13.28 12.75 18.17
N ILE A 87 12.60 11.78 17.55
CA ILE A 87 11.34 11.26 18.09
C ILE A 87 11.64 10.06 19.00
N GLN A 88 11.77 10.31 20.29
CA GLN A 88 11.79 9.26 21.31
C GLN A 88 10.37 8.69 21.44
N CYS A 89 9.99 7.85 20.48
CA CYS A 89 8.64 7.36 20.30
C CYS A 89 8.52 5.90 20.73
N ASP A 90 7.45 5.57 21.45
CA ASP A 90 7.15 4.21 21.89
C ASP A 90 6.61 3.36 20.73
N ILE A 91 7.40 2.38 20.28
CA ILE A 91 7.06 1.51 19.14
C ILE A 91 5.74 0.75 19.36
N GLY A 92 5.35 0.52 20.62
CA GLY A 92 4.05 -0.03 20.97
C GLY A 92 2.90 0.87 20.51
N SER A 93 3.05 2.19 20.60
CA SER A 93 2.05 3.15 20.14
C SER A 93 1.88 3.13 18.62
N LEU A 94 2.96 2.92 17.84
CA LEU A 94 2.87 2.82 16.38
C LEU A 94 1.97 1.65 15.96
N TRP A 95 2.31 0.45 16.42
CA TRP A 95 1.62 -0.77 16.01
C TRP A 95 0.18 -0.81 16.54
N SER A 96 -0.06 -0.23 17.72
CA SER A 96 -1.41 -0.04 18.25
C SER A 96 -2.25 0.88 17.35
N THR A 97 -1.72 2.05 16.95
CA THR A 97 -2.41 2.96 16.03
C THR A 97 -2.62 2.34 14.66
N MET A 98 -1.62 1.66 14.10
CA MET A 98 -1.75 0.95 12.83
C MET A 98 -2.76 -0.20 12.91
N GLY A 99 -2.78 -0.96 14.00
CA GLY A 99 -3.76 -2.02 14.24
C GLY A 99 -5.18 -1.47 14.31
N LEU A 100 -5.38 -0.38 15.06
CA LEU A 100 -6.68 0.29 15.15
C LEU A 100 -7.13 0.84 13.79
N TYR A 101 -6.22 1.49 13.05
CA TYR A 101 -6.49 1.93 11.67
C TYR A 101 -6.92 0.75 10.79
N MET A 102 -6.10 -0.30 10.70
CA MET A 102 -6.33 -1.41 9.78
C MET A 102 -7.60 -2.19 10.10
N PHE A 103 -7.75 -2.64 11.35
CA PHE A 103 -8.80 -3.59 11.71
C PHE A 103 -10.12 -2.93 12.09
N SER A 104 -10.10 -1.69 12.59
CA SER A 104 -11.32 -1.00 13.02
C SER A 104 -11.86 0.01 12.02
N PHE A 105 -11.02 0.54 11.12
CA PHE A 105 -11.45 1.55 10.15
C PHE A 105 -11.26 1.11 8.70
N HIS A 106 -10.05 0.79 8.27
CA HIS A 106 -9.75 0.50 6.87
C HIS A 106 -10.50 -0.73 6.35
N ILE A 107 -10.31 -1.90 6.97
CA ILE A 107 -10.95 -3.13 6.52
C ILE A 107 -12.49 -3.01 6.54
N PRO A 108 -13.13 -2.54 7.64
CA PRO A 108 -14.57 -2.40 7.67
C PRO A 108 -15.12 -1.38 6.67
N LEU A 109 -14.49 -0.21 6.52
CA LEU A 109 -15.02 0.87 5.66
C LEU A 109 -14.74 0.62 4.18
N SER A 110 -13.52 0.18 3.83
CA SER A 110 -13.10 0.01 2.44
C SER A 110 -13.63 -1.28 1.79
N PHE A 111 -13.70 -2.40 2.54
CA PHE A 111 -14.13 -3.70 2.00
C PHE A 111 -15.52 -4.13 2.49
N GLY A 112 -15.89 -3.79 3.72
CA GLY A 112 -17.18 -4.18 4.32
C GLY A 112 -18.28 -3.12 4.19
N GLY A 113 -17.94 -1.86 3.90
CA GLY A 113 -18.84 -0.73 4.11
C GLY A 113 -20.07 -0.76 3.22
N LEU A 114 -19.93 -1.16 1.94
CA LEU A 114 -21.07 -1.28 1.02
C LEU A 114 -22.08 -2.34 1.46
N SER A 115 -21.62 -3.45 2.05
CA SER A 115 -22.50 -4.48 2.60
C SER A 115 -23.37 -3.94 3.74
N ILE A 116 -22.80 -3.11 4.61
CA ILE A 116 -23.53 -2.45 5.71
C ILE A 116 -24.56 -1.47 5.12
N VAL A 117 -24.17 -0.68 4.12
CA VAL A 117 -25.09 0.26 3.46
C VAL A 117 -26.27 -0.47 2.82
N SER A 118 -26.02 -1.60 2.12
CA SER A 118 -27.08 -2.43 1.53
C SER A 118 -28.07 -2.94 2.58
N GLN A 119 -27.56 -3.37 3.74
CA GLN A 119 -28.40 -3.81 4.86
C GLN A 119 -29.24 -2.67 5.44
N LEU A 120 -28.66 -1.48 5.61
CA LEU A 120 -29.35 -0.29 6.12
C LEU A 120 -30.45 0.20 5.18
N LEU A 121 -30.23 0.07 3.87
CA LEU A 121 -31.21 0.45 2.85
C LEU A 121 -32.23 -0.66 2.55
N HIS A 122 -32.13 -1.82 3.21
CA HIS A 122 -32.99 -2.99 2.98
C HIS A 122 -33.06 -3.44 1.52
N THR A 123 -31.96 -3.28 0.77
CA THR A 123 -31.84 -3.68 -0.63
C THR A 123 -30.85 -4.83 -0.79
N SER A 124 -31.11 -5.74 -1.72
CA SER A 124 -30.22 -6.87 -2.04
C SER A 124 -29.07 -6.50 -2.97
N SER A 125 -29.24 -5.41 -3.73
CA SER A 125 -28.23 -4.86 -4.63
C SER A 125 -28.39 -3.35 -4.69
N LEU A 126 -27.30 -2.62 -4.42
CA LEU A 126 -27.24 -1.18 -4.59
C LEU A 126 -27.13 -0.84 -6.07
N ASP A 127 -27.85 0.16 -6.55
CA ASP A 127 -27.63 0.69 -7.89
C ASP A 127 -26.25 1.37 -7.99
N ASN A 128 -25.71 1.48 -9.20
CA ASN A 128 -24.36 1.96 -9.44
C ASN A 128 -24.12 3.40 -8.94
N GLN A 129 -25.14 4.26 -8.94
CA GLN A 129 -25.01 5.63 -8.42
C GLN A 129 -24.93 5.63 -6.89
N THR A 130 -25.82 4.87 -6.24
CA THR A 130 -25.79 4.70 -4.79
C THR A 130 -24.49 4.05 -4.32
N GLN A 131 -23.95 3.07 -5.06
CA GLN A 131 -22.63 2.49 -4.76
C GLN A 131 -21.55 3.56 -4.80
N ALA A 132 -21.46 4.36 -5.87
CA ALA A 132 -20.44 5.39 -6.02
C ALA A 132 -20.51 6.46 -4.91
N ILE A 133 -21.72 6.93 -4.59
CA ILE A 133 -21.94 7.90 -3.51
C ILE A 133 -21.58 7.29 -2.15
N SER A 134 -21.96 6.03 -1.92
CA SER A 134 -21.67 5.33 -0.67
C SER A 134 -20.16 5.17 -0.47
N VAL A 135 -19.42 4.76 -1.50
CA VAL A 135 -17.95 4.70 -1.44
C VAL A 135 -17.35 6.07 -1.15
N LEU A 136 -17.83 7.13 -1.79
CA LEU A 136 -17.36 8.50 -1.53
C LEU A 136 -17.56 8.90 -0.06
N LEU A 137 -18.74 8.63 0.50
CA LEU A 137 -19.04 8.94 1.90
C LEU A 137 -18.21 8.12 2.87
N LEU A 138 -18.09 6.80 2.63
CA LEU A 138 -17.29 5.89 3.46
C LEU A 138 -15.82 6.27 3.46
N GLN A 139 -15.24 6.57 2.28
CA GLN A 139 -13.83 6.95 2.17
C GLN A 139 -13.54 8.32 2.80
N THR A 140 -14.49 9.26 2.67
CA THR A 140 -14.39 10.57 3.33
C THR A 140 -14.46 10.43 4.85
N LEU A 141 -15.35 9.56 5.34
CA LEU A 141 -15.45 9.23 6.76
C LEU A 141 -14.16 8.57 7.27
N GLU A 142 -13.61 7.60 6.53
CA GLU A 142 -12.33 6.97 6.86
C GLU A 142 -11.23 8.04 6.98
N LEU A 143 -11.11 8.93 6.00
CA LEU A 143 -10.15 10.03 6.04
C LEU A 143 -10.32 10.94 7.25
N ALA A 144 -11.55 11.30 7.60
CA ALA A 144 -11.82 12.13 8.77
C ALA A 144 -11.43 11.43 10.08
N VAL A 145 -11.83 10.17 10.25
CA VAL A 145 -11.57 9.38 11.47
C VAL A 145 -10.08 9.09 11.63
N VAL A 146 -9.39 8.72 10.55
CA VAL A 146 -7.95 8.44 10.57
C VAL A 146 -7.14 9.71 10.82
N SER A 147 -7.53 10.83 10.20
CA SER A 147 -6.91 12.13 10.49
C SER A 147 -7.04 12.51 11.96
N LEU A 148 -8.20 12.22 12.58
CA LEU A 148 -8.43 12.43 14.00
C LEU A 148 -7.60 11.49 14.86
N LEU A 149 -7.56 10.20 14.51
CA LEU A 149 -6.76 9.18 15.19
C LEU A 149 -5.28 9.56 15.21
N LEU A 150 -4.71 9.92 14.05
CA LEU A 150 -3.30 10.29 13.93
C LEU A 150 -2.96 11.55 14.73
N ARG A 151 -3.90 12.51 14.83
CA ARG A 151 -3.74 13.69 15.69
C ARG A 151 -3.67 13.34 17.18
N PHE A 152 -4.41 12.34 17.63
CA PHE A 152 -4.44 11.94 19.04
C PHE A 152 -3.33 10.97 19.43
N SER A 153 -2.97 10.04 18.54
CA SER A 153 -1.91 9.05 18.80
C SER A 153 -0.51 9.68 18.83
N ALA A 154 -0.33 10.82 18.18
CA ALA A 154 0.97 11.46 18.13
C ALA A 154 1.19 12.50 19.23
N LYS A 155 1.97 12.14 20.25
CA LYS A 155 2.46 13.06 21.29
C LYS A 155 3.95 13.38 21.11
N PRO A 156 4.43 14.64 21.26
CA PRO A 156 3.81 15.93 20.95
C PRO A 156 4.14 16.38 19.49
N PRO A 157 3.60 17.52 19.03
CA PRO A 157 2.70 17.51 17.88
C PRO A 157 3.35 16.89 16.65
N TYR A 158 2.86 15.73 16.24
CA TYR A 158 3.01 15.32 14.86
C TYR A 158 2.20 16.31 14.03
N LYS A 159 2.92 17.32 13.58
CA LYS A 159 2.51 18.32 12.63
C LYS A 159 2.23 17.57 11.31
N ILE A 160 1.08 16.89 11.19
CA ILE A 160 0.57 16.26 9.94
C ILE A 160 0.67 17.31 8.81
N PHE A 161 0.30 18.53 9.19
CA PHE A 161 0.62 19.77 8.53
C PHE A 161 1.37 20.63 9.54
N SER A 162 2.70 20.47 9.65
CA SER A 162 3.45 21.69 9.95
C SER A 162 3.02 22.59 8.82
N ASN A 163 2.48 23.76 9.15
CA ASN A 163 2.89 24.92 8.38
C ASN A 163 4.38 24.72 8.19
N VAL A 164 4.74 24.58 6.92
CA VAL A 164 6.05 24.76 6.35
C VAL A 164 6.66 25.94 7.11
N GLU A 165 7.22 25.67 8.27
CA GLU A 165 8.38 26.37 8.73
C GLU A 165 9.36 25.85 7.71
N VAL A 166 9.44 26.65 6.65
CA VAL A 166 10.51 26.68 5.69
C VAL A 166 11.74 26.63 6.57
N ASP A 167 12.16 25.43 6.94
CA ASP A 167 13.52 25.26 7.36
C ASP A 167 14.27 25.76 6.14
N LYS A 168 14.97 26.87 6.34
CA LYS A 168 15.53 27.76 5.31
C LYS A 168 16.63 27.07 4.49
N MET A 169 16.57 25.74 4.39
CA MET A 169 17.54 24.84 3.78
C MET A 169 16.91 23.88 2.74
N THR A 170 15.69 24.11 2.22
CA THR A 170 15.12 23.30 1.12
C THR A 170 14.66 24.07 -0.13
N ASN A 171 15.11 25.30 -0.32
CA ASN A 171 14.72 26.16 -1.45
C ASN A 171 15.19 25.70 -2.87
N GLU A 172 15.81 24.53 -3.01
CA GLU A 172 16.42 24.10 -4.29
C GLU A 172 15.85 22.81 -4.89
N ARG A 173 15.05 22.03 -4.14
CA ARG A 173 14.47 20.77 -4.67
C ARG A 173 13.04 21.00 -5.14
N ASN A 174 12.87 21.21 -6.44
CA ASN A 174 11.55 21.37 -7.06
C ASN A 174 10.75 20.05 -6.97
N TRP A 175 9.88 19.96 -5.96
CA TRP A 175 9.05 18.78 -5.70
C TRP A 175 8.09 18.46 -6.85
N LEU A 176 7.68 19.46 -7.64
CA LEU A 176 6.88 19.25 -8.85
C LEU A 176 7.68 18.49 -9.89
N LEU A 177 8.93 18.91 -10.12
CA LEU A 177 9.82 18.23 -11.07
C LEU A 177 10.13 16.80 -10.61
N ALA A 178 10.37 16.61 -9.30
CA ALA A 178 10.53 15.29 -8.72
C ALA A 178 9.26 14.42 -8.89
N SER A 179 8.07 15.02 -8.78
CA SER A 179 6.79 14.32 -9.02
C SER A 179 6.64 13.89 -10.47
N VAL A 180 7.01 14.73 -11.44
CA VAL A 180 6.97 14.40 -12.87
C VAL A 180 7.91 13.23 -13.18
N PHE A 181 9.15 13.29 -12.71
CA PHE A 181 10.10 12.19 -12.90
C PHE A 181 9.67 10.92 -12.15
N GLY A 182 9.17 11.05 -10.93
CA GLY A 182 8.67 9.94 -10.13
C GLY A 182 7.48 9.25 -10.79
N PHE A 183 6.54 10.01 -11.35
CA PHE A 183 5.42 9.48 -12.12
C PHE A 183 5.88 8.76 -13.40
N GLY A 184 6.76 9.38 -14.19
CA GLY A 184 7.31 8.74 -15.39
C GLY A 184 8.06 7.45 -15.06
N PHE A 185 8.86 7.45 -13.99
CA PHE A 185 9.56 6.26 -13.51
C PHE A 185 8.59 5.18 -13.01
N LEU A 186 7.53 5.56 -12.29
CA LEU A 186 6.50 4.63 -11.84
C LEU A 186 5.81 3.93 -13.02
N VAL A 187 5.34 4.71 -14.01
CA VAL A 187 4.69 4.16 -15.21
C VAL A 187 5.64 3.23 -15.97
N PHE A 188 6.91 3.62 -16.12
CA PHE A 188 7.92 2.77 -16.74
C PHE A 188 8.12 1.44 -15.98
N LEU A 189 8.27 1.48 -14.65
CA LEU A 189 8.45 0.27 -13.86
C LEU A 189 7.22 -0.64 -13.95
N VAL A 190 6.02 -0.09 -13.79
CA VAL A 190 4.77 -0.84 -13.91
C VAL A 190 4.69 -1.51 -15.28
N PHE A 191 4.91 -0.76 -16.36
CA PHE A 191 4.93 -1.30 -17.72
C PHE A 191 5.92 -2.45 -17.90
N VAL A 192 7.17 -2.28 -17.46
CA VAL A 192 8.20 -3.34 -17.54
C VAL A 192 7.78 -4.58 -16.73
N THR A 193 7.25 -4.38 -15.53
CA THR A 193 6.79 -5.50 -14.70
C THR A 193 5.57 -6.20 -15.24
N SER A 194 4.65 -5.48 -15.91
CA SER A 194 3.51 -6.08 -16.62
C SER A 194 3.99 -6.93 -17.80
N LEU A 195 4.93 -6.44 -18.61
CA LEU A 195 5.51 -7.25 -19.70
C LEU A 195 6.19 -8.53 -19.19
N LEU A 196 6.89 -8.44 -18.05
CA LEU A 196 7.51 -9.60 -17.43
C LEU A 196 6.46 -10.57 -16.88
N ALA A 197 5.40 -10.06 -16.23
CA ALA A 197 4.31 -10.87 -15.72
C ALA A 197 3.58 -11.60 -16.86
N ASP A 198 3.28 -10.91 -17.97
CA ASP A 198 2.63 -11.49 -19.15
C ASP A 198 3.48 -12.61 -19.77
N SER A 199 4.82 -12.44 -19.77
CA SER A 199 5.75 -13.44 -20.28
C SER A 199 5.86 -14.68 -19.38
N LEU A 200 5.77 -14.52 -18.05
CA LEU A 200 5.97 -15.61 -17.09
C LEU A 200 4.67 -16.35 -16.72
N ILE A 201 3.56 -15.61 -16.59
CA ILE A 201 2.29 -16.09 -16.03
C ILE A 201 1.18 -16.10 -17.09
N GLY A 202 1.33 -15.30 -18.15
CA GLY A 202 0.33 -15.09 -19.19
C GLY A 202 -0.41 -13.75 -19.02
N PRO A 203 -0.98 -13.21 -20.12
CA PRO A 203 -1.68 -11.94 -20.09
C PRO A 203 -2.91 -12.03 -19.18
N LYS A 204 -3.04 -11.05 -18.28
CA LYS A 204 -4.22 -10.87 -17.44
C LYS A 204 -4.89 -9.54 -17.78
N ASP A 205 -6.21 -9.56 -17.87
CA ASP A 205 -6.97 -8.33 -18.03
C ASP A 205 -6.82 -7.47 -16.78
N VAL A 206 -6.35 -6.24 -16.98
CA VAL A 206 -6.20 -5.21 -15.94
C VAL A 206 -7.55 -4.55 -15.61
N ASN A 207 -8.63 -4.97 -16.30
CA ASN A 207 -9.91 -4.32 -16.24
C ASN A 207 -10.72 -4.80 -15.03
N ASN A 208 -11.21 -3.84 -14.24
CA ASN A 208 -12.22 -4.10 -13.23
C ASN A 208 -13.61 -3.82 -13.85
N PRO A 209 -14.35 -4.87 -14.31
CA PRO A 209 -15.61 -4.68 -15.02
C PRO A 209 -16.69 -4.01 -14.15
N VAL A 210 -16.67 -4.28 -12.85
CA VAL A 210 -17.59 -3.66 -11.89
C VAL A 210 -17.32 -2.16 -11.78
N LEU A 211 -16.05 -1.76 -11.62
CA LEU A 211 -15.69 -0.35 -11.60
C LEU A 211 -16.06 0.36 -12.92
N LYS A 212 -15.81 -0.29 -14.06
CA LYS A 212 -16.18 0.24 -15.38
C LYS A 212 -17.68 0.48 -15.49
N GLU A 213 -18.51 -0.48 -15.05
CA GLU A 213 -19.97 -0.34 -15.06
C GLU A 213 -20.43 0.83 -14.19
N ILE A 214 -19.82 1.02 -13.01
CA ILE A 214 -20.11 2.15 -12.12
C ILE A 214 -19.74 3.47 -12.80
N LEU A 215 -18.56 3.56 -13.43
CA LEU A 215 -18.11 4.76 -14.12
C LEU A 215 -19.04 5.16 -15.29
N LEU A 216 -19.57 4.18 -16.01
CA LEU A 216 -20.46 4.39 -17.16
C LEU A 216 -21.92 4.68 -16.75
N SER A 217 -22.29 4.47 -15.48
CA SER A 217 -23.67 4.62 -15.01
C SER A 217 -24.18 6.09 -14.99
N GLY A 218 -23.29 7.07 -15.08
CA GLY A 218 -23.67 8.48 -15.21
C GLY A 218 -22.61 9.45 -14.68
N PRO A 219 -22.82 10.77 -14.90
CA PRO A 219 -21.86 11.80 -14.53
C PRO A 219 -21.63 11.90 -13.01
N ILE A 220 -22.67 11.59 -12.21
CA ILE A 220 -22.57 11.60 -10.74
C ILE A 220 -21.61 10.49 -10.28
N SER A 221 -21.80 9.25 -10.76
CA SER A 221 -20.93 8.13 -10.43
C SER A 221 -19.50 8.34 -10.90
N LEU A 222 -19.33 8.83 -12.13
CA LEU A 222 -18.02 9.17 -12.68
C LEU A 222 -17.30 10.19 -11.80
N THR A 223 -17.99 11.27 -11.41
CA THR A 223 -17.43 12.31 -10.55
C THR A 223 -17.10 11.77 -9.17
N ALA A 224 -18.01 11.01 -8.55
CA ALA A 224 -17.80 10.43 -7.23
C ALA A 224 -16.61 9.46 -7.21
N CYS A 225 -16.55 8.52 -8.16
CA CYS A 225 -15.43 7.59 -8.30
C CYS A 225 -14.11 8.32 -8.57
N SER A 226 -14.11 9.35 -9.42
CA SER A 226 -12.90 10.15 -9.70
C SER A 226 -12.40 10.88 -8.45
N LEU A 227 -13.29 11.47 -7.66
CA LEU A 227 -12.90 12.12 -6.39
C LEU A 227 -12.30 11.12 -5.41
N VAL A 228 -12.91 9.94 -5.27
CA VAL A 228 -12.40 8.88 -4.39
C VAL A 228 -11.02 8.41 -4.86
N TYR A 229 -10.94 7.87 -6.08
CA TYR A 229 -9.74 7.20 -6.58
C TYR A 229 -8.56 8.15 -6.77
N CYS A 230 -8.81 9.37 -7.22
CA CYS A 230 -7.74 10.29 -7.59
C CYS A 230 -7.38 11.29 -6.48
N ILE A 231 -8.24 11.49 -5.47
CA ILE A 231 -8.02 12.52 -4.45
C ILE A 231 -8.09 11.93 -3.04
N ILE A 232 -9.26 11.41 -2.63
CA ILE A 232 -9.48 11.03 -1.23
C ILE A 232 -8.59 9.84 -0.84
N THR A 233 -8.57 8.78 -1.65
CA THR A 233 -7.78 7.58 -1.38
C THR A 233 -6.28 7.87 -1.38
N PRO A 234 -5.67 8.51 -2.41
CA PRO A 234 -4.26 8.88 -2.35
C PRO A 234 -3.93 9.75 -1.14
N PHE A 235 -4.78 10.73 -0.80
CA PHE A 235 -4.52 11.59 0.34
C PHE A 235 -4.55 10.84 1.68
N LEU A 236 -5.55 9.96 1.87
CA LEU A 236 -5.63 9.08 3.04
C LEU A 236 -4.37 8.21 3.14
N GLU A 237 -4.10 7.45 2.08
CA GLU A 237 -3.05 6.43 2.09
C GLU A 237 -1.67 7.06 2.26
N GLU A 238 -1.36 8.15 1.54
CA GLU A 238 -0.08 8.82 1.73
C GLU A 238 0.08 9.36 3.15
N THR A 239 -0.98 9.92 3.74
CA THR A 239 -0.94 10.42 5.12
C THR A 239 -0.61 9.31 6.11
N VAL A 240 -1.21 8.12 5.95
CA VAL A 240 -0.97 6.97 6.82
C VAL A 240 0.40 6.34 6.56
N TYR A 241 0.69 5.97 5.31
CA TYR A 241 1.84 5.12 5.01
C TYR A 241 3.15 5.91 4.89
N ARG A 242 3.13 7.14 4.35
CA ARG A 242 4.34 7.95 4.14
C ARG A 242 4.49 8.96 5.26
N GLY A 243 3.40 9.68 5.53
CA GLY A 243 3.31 10.58 6.66
C GLY A 243 3.64 9.82 7.93
N PHE A 244 2.76 8.93 8.38
CA PHE A 244 2.88 8.35 9.72
C PHE A 244 3.84 7.16 9.78
N LEU A 245 3.55 6.06 9.07
CA LEU A 245 4.26 4.79 9.19
C LEU A 245 5.74 4.90 8.77
N LEU A 246 6.02 5.33 7.54
CA LEU A 246 7.38 5.42 7.03
C LEU A 246 8.24 6.38 7.86
N LYS A 247 7.70 7.55 8.20
CA LYS A 247 8.41 8.54 9.04
C LYS A 247 8.78 7.96 10.40
N TYR A 248 7.84 7.25 11.01
CA TYR A 248 8.08 6.59 12.30
C TYR A 248 9.12 5.47 12.19
N LEU A 249 8.96 4.58 11.20
CA LEU A 249 9.90 3.49 11.00
C LEU A 249 11.32 4.03 10.76
N ALA A 250 11.46 5.10 9.98
CA ALA A 250 12.75 5.74 9.72
C ALA A 250 13.38 6.42 10.94
N SER A 251 12.63 6.67 12.03
CA SER A 251 13.21 7.14 13.30
C SER A 251 13.75 6.01 14.17
N THR A 252 13.47 4.74 13.83
CA THR A 252 13.84 3.56 14.62
C THR A 252 14.74 2.57 13.87
N MET A 253 14.79 2.65 12.53
CA MET A 253 15.64 1.82 11.68
C MET A 253 16.20 2.61 10.49
N GLU A 254 17.13 2.01 9.73
CA GLU A 254 17.68 2.65 8.54
C GLU A 254 16.60 2.93 7.48
N TRP A 255 16.69 4.06 6.79
CA TRP A 255 15.68 4.50 5.83
C TRP A 255 15.33 3.47 4.73
N PRO A 256 16.26 2.65 4.17
CA PRO A 256 15.89 1.66 3.17
C PRO A 256 15.04 0.54 3.76
N GLN A 257 15.31 0.16 5.01
CA GLN A 257 14.53 -0.87 5.72
C GLN A 257 13.13 -0.33 6.03
N ALA A 258 13.04 0.92 6.52
CA ALA A 258 11.77 1.59 6.76
C ALA A 258 10.92 1.68 5.49
N LEU A 259 11.54 2.03 4.35
CA LEU A 259 10.91 2.10 3.04
C LEU A 259 10.37 0.73 2.59
N LEU A 260 11.17 -0.33 2.72
CA LEU A 260 10.76 -1.69 2.34
C LEU A 260 9.57 -2.15 3.19
N VAL A 261 9.64 -1.96 4.51
CA VAL A 261 8.60 -2.37 5.44
C VAL A 261 7.30 -1.58 5.20
N SER A 262 7.38 -0.25 5.06
CA SER A 262 6.18 0.55 4.81
C SER A 262 5.51 0.20 3.48
N SER A 263 6.31 -0.07 2.44
CA SER A 263 5.81 -0.45 1.11
C SER A 263 5.18 -1.83 1.12
N ALA A 264 5.74 -2.78 1.88
CA ALA A 264 5.16 -4.10 2.06
C ALA A 264 3.82 -4.04 2.81
N ILE A 265 3.73 -3.23 3.87
CA ILE A 265 2.49 -3.04 4.62
C ILE A 265 1.43 -2.35 3.76
N PHE A 266 1.78 -1.30 3.01
CA PHE A 266 0.91 -0.65 2.03
C PHE A 266 0.32 -1.66 1.04
N SER A 267 1.18 -2.51 0.46
CA SER A 267 0.73 -3.53 -0.47
C SER A 267 -0.15 -4.60 0.17
N ALA A 268 0.16 -5.02 1.40
CA ALA A 268 -0.61 -6.02 2.13
C ALA A 268 -2.00 -5.50 2.52
N ALA A 269 -2.13 -4.20 2.81
CA ALA A 269 -3.38 -3.56 3.19
C ALA A 269 -4.46 -3.62 2.10
N HIS A 270 -4.06 -3.77 0.84
CA HIS A 270 -4.97 -3.92 -0.29
C HIS A 270 -5.62 -5.32 -0.38
N LEU A 271 -5.17 -6.27 0.45
CA LEU A 271 -5.73 -7.63 0.54
C LEU A 271 -5.82 -8.37 -0.82
N SER A 272 -4.93 -8.03 -1.76
CA SER A 272 -4.87 -8.62 -3.09
C SER A 272 -3.51 -9.29 -3.30
N SER A 273 -3.48 -10.62 -3.28
CA SER A 273 -2.27 -11.39 -3.55
C SER A 273 -1.77 -11.22 -5.00
N GLU A 274 -2.70 -11.06 -5.94
CA GLU A 274 -2.39 -10.87 -7.35
C GLU A 274 -1.70 -9.54 -7.63
N ASN A 275 -2.18 -8.46 -7.01
CA ASN A 275 -1.63 -7.12 -7.22
C ASN A 275 -0.49 -6.79 -6.26
N PHE A 276 -0.12 -7.70 -5.36
CA PHE A 276 0.85 -7.43 -4.31
C PHE A 276 2.19 -6.91 -4.85
N LEU A 277 2.78 -7.57 -5.85
CA LEU A 277 4.07 -7.13 -6.38
C LEU A 277 3.99 -5.75 -7.01
N GLN A 278 2.93 -5.47 -7.76
CA GLN A 278 2.73 -4.17 -8.42
C GLN A 278 2.49 -3.06 -7.40
N LEU A 279 1.64 -3.29 -6.39
CA LEU A 279 1.37 -2.35 -5.31
C LEU A 279 2.60 -2.13 -4.42
N PHE A 280 3.44 -3.15 -4.23
CA PHE A 280 4.71 -3.00 -3.55
C PHE A 280 5.66 -2.06 -4.31
N ILE A 281 5.75 -2.18 -5.64
CA ILE A 281 6.56 -1.28 -6.48
C ILE A 281 6.03 0.16 -6.42
N VAL A 282 4.72 0.35 -6.54
CA VAL A 282 4.06 1.65 -6.32
C VAL A 282 4.44 2.18 -4.93
N GLY A 283 4.34 1.31 -3.93
CA GLY A 283 4.82 1.46 -2.57
C GLY A 283 6.19 2.15 -2.47
N LEU A 284 7.17 1.51 -3.11
CA LEU A 284 8.57 1.92 -3.13
C LEU A 284 8.79 3.26 -3.82
N VAL A 285 8.20 3.48 -5.00
CA VAL A 285 8.42 4.73 -5.75
C VAL A 285 7.86 5.93 -4.99
N LEU A 286 6.66 5.80 -4.45
CA LEU A 286 6.01 6.83 -3.63
C LEU A 286 6.82 7.12 -2.35
N GLY A 287 7.26 6.07 -1.65
CA GLY A 287 8.12 6.21 -0.46
C GLY A 287 9.48 6.86 -0.79
N CYS A 288 10.15 6.45 -1.87
CA CYS A 288 11.37 7.07 -2.37
C CYS A 288 11.17 8.56 -2.68
N SER A 289 10.06 8.90 -3.33
CA SER A 289 9.72 10.30 -3.64
C SER A 289 9.56 11.12 -2.36
N TYR A 290 8.91 10.57 -1.33
CA TYR A 290 8.79 11.21 -0.03
C TYR A 290 10.15 11.39 0.66
N CYS A 291 10.98 10.33 0.73
CA CYS A 291 12.31 10.40 1.31
C CYS A 291 13.23 11.41 0.60
N TRP A 292 13.12 11.52 -0.72
CA TRP A 292 13.96 12.45 -1.51
C TRP A 292 13.53 13.92 -1.37
N THR A 293 12.22 14.17 -1.40
CA THR A 293 11.66 15.52 -1.43
C THR A 293 11.36 16.08 -0.04
N GLY A 294 11.17 15.22 0.95
CA GLY A 294 10.65 15.58 2.27
C GLY A 294 9.20 16.07 2.26
N LYS A 295 8.51 16.02 1.11
CA LYS A 295 7.17 16.59 0.93
C LYS A 295 6.17 15.51 0.61
N LEU A 296 5.15 15.41 1.46
CA LEU A 296 4.03 14.49 1.24
C LEU A 296 3.28 14.80 -0.06
N SER A 297 3.20 16.07 -0.44
CA SER A 297 2.60 16.53 -1.70
C SER A 297 3.19 15.86 -2.94
N SER A 298 4.49 15.53 -2.92
CA SER A 298 5.12 14.83 -4.04
C SER A 298 4.58 13.41 -4.21
N SER A 299 4.45 12.69 -3.09
CA SER A 299 3.90 11.33 -3.08
C SER A 299 2.42 11.34 -3.48
N ILE A 300 1.64 12.26 -2.90
CA ILE A 300 0.21 12.43 -3.21
C ILE A 300 0.03 12.71 -4.71
N ALA A 301 0.82 13.63 -5.28
CA ALA A 301 0.71 13.97 -6.70
C ALA A 301 0.99 12.77 -7.62
N ILE A 302 2.08 12.03 -7.37
CA ILE A 302 2.42 10.83 -8.16
C ILE A 302 1.31 9.78 -8.04
N HIS A 303 0.82 9.53 -6.82
CA HIS A 303 -0.22 8.54 -6.56
C HIS A 303 -1.55 8.94 -7.23
N SER A 304 -1.99 10.19 -7.06
CA SER A 304 -3.17 10.74 -7.73
C SER A 304 -3.09 10.63 -9.25
N MET A 305 -1.93 10.94 -9.84
CA MET A 305 -1.73 10.81 -11.30
C MET A 305 -1.76 9.35 -11.76
N TYR A 306 -1.16 8.44 -10.99
CA TYR A 306 -1.18 7.01 -11.28
C TYR A 306 -2.60 6.42 -11.20
N ASN A 307 -3.36 6.80 -10.18
CA ASN A 307 -4.75 6.38 -10.05
C ASN A 307 -5.64 6.98 -11.14
N ALA A 308 -5.43 8.25 -11.50
CA ALA A 308 -6.13 8.89 -12.61
C ALA A 308 -5.86 8.18 -13.94
N LEU A 309 -4.60 7.80 -14.20
CA LEU A 309 -4.23 7.02 -15.39
C LEU A 309 -4.94 5.65 -15.39
N THR A 310 -4.90 4.92 -14.27
CA THR A 310 -5.54 3.61 -14.13
C THR A 310 -7.06 3.70 -14.31
N LEU A 311 -7.69 4.74 -13.73
CA LEU A 311 -9.12 5.00 -13.85
C LEU A 311 -9.49 5.35 -15.30
N PHE A 312 -8.68 6.16 -15.97
CA PHE A 312 -8.87 6.51 -17.39
C PHE A 312 -8.74 5.29 -18.31
N ILE A 313 -7.76 4.42 -18.08
CA ILE A 313 -7.62 3.15 -18.81
C ILE A 313 -8.86 2.29 -18.58
N THR A 314 -9.31 2.15 -17.33
CA THR A 314 -10.52 1.37 -17.01
C THR A 314 -11.76 1.92 -17.73
N PHE A 315 -11.91 3.24 -17.78
CA PHE A 315 -13.02 3.90 -18.47
C PHE A 315 -13.01 3.70 -20.00
N THR A 316 -11.83 3.62 -20.62
CA THR A 316 -11.66 3.55 -22.08
C THR A 316 -11.45 2.14 -22.64
N SER A 317 -11.15 1.17 -21.76
CA SER A 317 -11.08 -0.26 -22.08
C SER A 317 -12.41 -0.85 -22.52
#